data_AF-A0A5E6NMD6-F1
#
_entry.id   AF-A0A5E6NMD6-F1
#
_cell.length_a   1.000
_cell.length_b   1.000
_cell.length_c   1.000
_cell.angle_alpha   90.00
_cell.angle_beta   90.00
_cell.angle_gamma   90.00
#
_symmetry.space_group_name_H-M   'P 1'
#
loop_
_entity.id
_entity.type
_entity.pdbx_description
1 polymer ?
#
loop_
_entity_poly.entity_id
_entity_poly.type
_entity_poly.pdbx_seq_one_letter_code
_entity_poly.pdbx_strand_id
1 'polypeptide(L)'
;MDKYPTWKDNTVKPEQVRVVGEDIVPTQEKYTLNTEVLEAIKARLTKARTQLILDKPFLGNLVLRLPLVAADSWCKTSATDAKSFYYNPEFIDSLNNHQIKFVLIHEALHCALTHFARRGNRTKHKWDLACDFAINPLLVKEGFHPPIDVPIFQQYSGMIAEEIYPMIDDNLNQEPMDQHLYDDQANDDSKQSDGGMREDQLQQDPKPESKVNEGNQGASSLAKQPLLCVLMRLKNWLANGKKTLLQARNLHNKQVNLMENLLN
;
A
#
# COMPACT_ATOMS: atom_id res chain seq x y z
N MET A 1 -27.14 -50.65 -34.70
CA MET A 1 -25.69 -50.54 -34.43
C MET A 1 -25.02 -50.27 -35.74
N ASP A 2 -24.59 -49.02 -35.87
CA ASP A 2 -24.58 -48.25 -37.11
C ASP A 2 -23.34 -48.50 -37.98
N LYS A 3 -23.57 -48.57 -39.29
CA LYS A 3 -22.54 -48.63 -40.32
C LYS A 3 -21.88 -47.25 -40.45
N TYR A 4 -20.63 -47.13 -40.04
CA TYR A 4 -19.81 -45.96 -40.36
C TYR A 4 -19.21 -46.09 -41.77
N PRO A 5 -19.32 -45.08 -42.65
CA PRO A 5 -18.71 -45.10 -43.97
C PRO A 5 -17.22 -44.70 -43.91
N THR A 6 -16.37 -45.48 -44.58
CA THR A 6 -14.95 -45.16 -44.82
C THR A 6 -14.81 -44.02 -45.82
N TRP A 7 -14.02 -43.01 -45.49
CA TRP A 7 -13.67 -41.90 -46.39
C TRP A 7 -12.90 -42.40 -47.61
N LYS A 8 -13.38 -42.05 -48.80
CA LYS A 8 -12.62 -42.17 -50.06
C LYS A 8 -11.89 -40.84 -50.29
N ASP A 9 -10.60 -40.96 -50.55
CA ASP A 9 -9.70 -39.84 -50.86
C ASP A 9 -10.06 -39.27 -52.23
N ASN A 10 -10.72 -38.10 -52.23
CA ASN A 10 -10.96 -37.33 -53.44
C ASN A 10 -9.92 -36.21 -53.49
N THR A 11 -8.95 -36.36 -54.40
CA THR A 11 -7.97 -35.34 -54.76
C THR A 11 -8.67 -34.12 -55.37
N VAL A 12 -8.89 -33.10 -54.54
CA VAL A 12 -9.37 -31.79 -55.00
C VAL A 12 -8.17 -31.03 -55.60
N LYS A 13 -8.27 -30.66 -56.88
CA LYS A 13 -7.29 -29.79 -57.54
C LYS A 13 -7.33 -28.39 -56.91
N PRO A 14 -6.19 -27.71 -56.74
CA PRO A 14 -6.17 -26.37 -56.13
C PRO A 14 -6.81 -25.36 -57.09
N GLU A 15 -7.96 -24.85 -56.68
CA GLU A 15 -8.64 -23.72 -57.33
C GLU A 15 -7.94 -22.42 -56.89
N GLN A 16 -7.66 -21.53 -57.84
CA GLN A 16 -6.91 -20.29 -57.61
C GLN A 16 -7.67 -19.37 -56.65
N VAL A 17 -7.16 -19.23 -55.43
CA VAL A 17 -7.66 -18.25 -54.46
C VAL A 17 -7.23 -16.85 -54.90
N ARG A 18 -8.20 -16.04 -55.34
CA ARG A 18 -8.02 -14.58 -55.44
C ARG A 18 -8.22 -13.98 -54.07
N VAL A 19 -7.21 -13.28 -53.56
CA VAL A 19 -7.31 -12.47 -52.34
C VAL A 19 -8.18 -11.25 -52.67
N VAL A 20 -9.38 -11.20 -52.12
CA VAL A 20 -10.27 -10.03 -52.14
C VAL A 20 -10.32 -9.49 -50.72
N GLY A 21 -9.77 -8.30 -50.52
CA GLY A 21 -9.84 -7.55 -49.28
C GLY A 21 -8.76 -7.94 -48.28
N GLU A 22 -7.81 -7.05 -48.04
CA GLU A 22 -7.15 -7.00 -46.74
C GLU A 22 -8.24 -6.73 -45.71
N ASP A 23 -8.59 -7.73 -44.91
CA ASP A 23 -9.25 -7.49 -43.64
C ASP A 23 -8.27 -6.66 -42.81
N ILE A 24 -8.51 -5.35 -42.78
CA ILE A 24 -7.90 -4.45 -41.82
C ILE A 24 -8.38 -4.94 -40.45
N VAL A 25 -7.60 -5.82 -39.84
CA VAL A 25 -7.67 -6.08 -38.40
C VAL A 25 -7.54 -4.70 -37.75
N PRO A 26 -8.52 -4.22 -36.97
CA PRO A 26 -8.37 -2.96 -36.27
C PRO A 26 -7.16 -3.11 -35.35
N THR A 27 -6.04 -2.50 -35.77
CA THR A 27 -4.86 -2.32 -34.94
C THR A 27 -5.33 -1.68 -33.65
N GLN A 28 -5.12 -2.39 -32.55
CA GLN A 28 -5.57 -2.05 -31.21
C GLN A 28 -5.58 -0.53 -30.98
N GLU A 29 -6.78 0.02 -30.83
CA GLU A 29 -6.97 1.39 -30.36
C GLU A 29 -6.33 1.48 -28.97
N LYS A 30 -5.12 2.05 -28.92
CA LYS A 30 -4.55 2.54 -27.67
C LYS A 30 -5.57 3.50 -27.07
N TYR A 31 -6.19 3.10 -25.98
CA TYR A 31 -7.13 3.92 -25.23
C TYR A 31 -6.34 5.10 -24.61
N THR A 32 -6.17 6.17 -25.37
CA THR A 32 -5.77 7.46 -24.81
C THR A 32 -6.93 7.92 -23.93
N LEU A 33 -6.83 7.67 -22.63
CA LEU A 33 -7.75 8.22 -21.64
C LEU A 33 -7.91 9.72 -21.94
N ASN A 34 -9.13 10.14 -22.25
CA ASN A 34 -9.43 11.54 -22.54
C ASN A 34 -9.02 12.38 -21.32
N THR A 35 -8.33 13.51 -21.56
CA THR A 35 -7.86 14.44 -20.52
C THR A 35 -8.96 14.82 -19.52
N GLU A 36 -10.21 14.94 -19.98
CA GLU A 36 -11.37 15.23 -19.14
C GLU A 36 -11.64 14.13 -18.11
N VAL A 37 -11.52 12.86 -18.50
CA VAL A 37 -11.70 11.70 -17.63
C VAL A 37 -10.61 11.67 -16.56
N LEU A 38 -9.37 11.95 -16.96
CA LEU A 38 -8.24 11.99 -16.04
C LEU A 38 -8.41 13.08 -14.97
N GLU A 39 -8.85 14.28 -15.36
CA GLU A 39 -9.13 15.36 -14.41
C GLU A 39 -10.32 15.03 -13.49
N ALA A 40 -11.35 14.34 -13.98
CA ALA A 40 -12.45 13.87 -13.14
C ALA A 40 -11.98 12.84 -12.09
N ILE A 41 -11.11 11.90 -12.47
CA ILE A 41 -10.52 10.91 -11.56
C ILE A 41 -9.64 11.60 -10.51
N LYS A 42 -8.81 12.55 -10.93
CA LYS A 42 -7.98 13.36 -10.03
C LYS A 42 -8.84 14.20 -9.06
N ALA A 43 -9.99 14.70 -9.51
CA ALA A 43 -10.94 15.39 -8.64
C ALA A 43 -11.56 14.45 -7.59
N ARG A 44 -11.87 13.19 -7.95
CA ARG A 44 -12.31 12.15 -7.00
C ARG A 44 -11.25 11.86 -5.94
N LEU A 45 -9.99 11.69 -6.35
CA LEU A 45 -8.86 11.50 -5.42
C LEU A 45 -8.69 12.72 -4.50
N THR A 46 -8.76 13.93 -5.05
CA THR A 46 -8.66 15.18 -4.29
C THR A 46 -9.79 15.28 -3.25
N LYS A 47 -11.03 15.00 -3.65
CA LYS A 47 -12.19 14.95 -2.75
C LYS A 47 -11.99 13.93 -1.63
N ALA A 48 -11.50 12.72 -1.94
CA ALA A 48 -11.23 11.70 -0.93
C ALA A 48 -10.16 12.17 0.07
N ARG A 49 -9.08 12.82 -0.38
CA ARG A 49 -8.05 13.42 0.48
C ARG A 49 -8.64 14.49 1.40
N THR A 50 -9.47 15.40 0.88
CA THR A 50 -10.14 16.42 1.69
C THR A 50 -11.02 15.79 2.77
N GLN A 51 -11.80 14.78 2.43
CA GLN A 51 -12.62 14.06 3.41
C GLN A 51 -11.75 13.35 4.46
N LEU A 52 -10.61 12.76 4.09
CA LEU A 52 -9.69 12.15 5.06
C LEU A 52 -9.14 13.16 6.06
N ILE A 53 -8.86 14.40 5.64
CA ILE A 53 -8.41 15.47 6.54
C ILE A 53 -9.49 15.81 7.57
N LEU A 54 -10.76 15.85 7.15
CA LEU A 54 -11.89 16.16 8.02
C LEU A 54 -12.23 15.00 8.96
N ASP A 55 -12.33 13.78 8.42
CA ASP A 55 -12.80 12.60 9.14
C ASP A 55 -11.71 11.99 10.04
N LYS A 56 -10.47 11.88 9.53
CA LYS A 56 -9.33 11.24 10.18
C LYS A 56 -8.04 12.07 9.98
N PRO A 57 -7.89 13.25 10.64
CA PRO A 57 -6.85 14.24 10.34
C PRO A 57 -5.41 13.70 10.30
N PHE A 58 -5.08 12.75 11.18
CA PHE A 58 -3.76 12.11 11.18
C PHE A 58 -3.47 11.37 9.86
N LEU A 59 -4.42 10.55 9.39
CA LEU A 59 -4.29 9.82 8.12
C LEU A 59 -4.37 10.77 6.92
N GLY A 60 -5.26 11.77 6.96
CA GLY A 60 -5.33 12.79 5.93
C GLY A 60 -3.99 13.50 5.72
N ASN A 61 -3.29 13.83 6.81
CA ASN A 61 -1.95 14.43 6.74
C ASN A 61 -0.89 13.49 6.15
N LEU A 62 -1.00 12.17 6.32
CA LEU A 62 -0.08 11.22 5.68
C LEU A 62 -0.30 11.20 4.17
N VAL A 63 -1.55 11.04 3.73
CA VAL A 63 -1.90 11.01 2.30
C VAL A 63 -1.57 12.34 1.60
N LEU A 64 -1.65 13.47 2.30
CA LEU A 64 -1.27 14.78 1.75
C LEU A 64 0.22 14.90 1.37
N ARG A 65 1.10 14.08 1.96
CA ARG A 65 2.54 14.12 1.67
C ARG A 65 2.92 13.44 0.36
N LEU A 66 2.04 12.65 -0.23
CA LEU A 66 2.26 11.96 -1.50
C LEU A 66 1.60 12.74 -2.65
N PRO A 67 2.37 13.33 -3.58
CA PRO A 67 1.82 13.87 -4.81
C PRO A 67 1.13 12.78 -5.63
N LEU A 68 0.01 13.12 -6.27
CA LEU A 68 -0.74 12.19 -7.11
C LEU A 68 -0.17 12.21 -8.52
N VAL A 69 0.23 11.04 -9.03
CA VAL A 69 0.78 10.87 -10.38
C VAL A 69 -0.03 9.80 -11.10
N ALA A 70 -0.64 10.16 -12.23
CA ALA A 70 -1.31 9.17 -13.07
C ALA A 70 -0.24 8.28 -13.72
N ALA A 71 -0.41 6.97 -13.63
CA ALA A 71 0.47 5.99 -14.24
C ALA A 71 -0.13 5.45 -15.53
N ASP A 72 0.76 5.03 -16.43
CA ASP A 72 0.42 4.32 -17.65
C ASP A 72 0.22 2.81 -17.35
N SER A 73 0.23 1.99 -18.40
CA SER A 73 -0.05 0.54 -18.36
C SER A 73 0.91 -0.31 -17.50
N TRP A 74 1.97 0.27 -16.95
CA TRP A 74 2.89 -0.45 -16.05
C TRP A 74 2.29 -0.66 -14.65
N CYS A 75 1.43 0.26 -14.20
CA CYS A 75 0.76 0.18 -12.91
C CYS A 75 -0.59 -0.51 -13.09
N LYS A 76 -0.77 -1.68 -12.47
CA LYS A 76 -2.06 -2.38 -12.54
C LYS A 76 -3.13 -1.69 -11.69
N THR A 77 -2.74 -1.21 -10.51
CA THR A 77 -3.63 -0.70 -9.46
C THR A 77 -3.11 0.64 -8.93
N SER A 78 -2.26 0.61 -7.91
CA SER A 78 -1.54 1.73 -7.31
C SER A 78 -0.09 1.34 -7.06
N ALA A 79 0.76 2.34 -6.84
CA ALA A 79 2.16 2.14 -6.53
C ALA A 79 2.73 3.32 -5.75
N THR A 80 3.82 3.07 -5.01
CA THR A 80 4.58 4.14 -4.36
C THR A 80 6.09 3.91 -4.44
N ASP A 81 6.83 5.00 -4.64
CA ASP A 81 8.29 5.10 -4.52
C ASP A 81 8.70 5.75 -3.17
N ALA A 82 7.78 5.75 -2.20
CA ALA A 82 7.87 6.47 -0.92
C ALA A 82 7.91 8.01 -1.02
N LYS A 83 7.77 8.59 -2.22
CA LYS A 83 7.72 10.03 -2.47
C LYS A 83 6.39 10.46 -3.09
N SER A 84 5.85 9.65 -4.00
CA SER A 84 4.64 9.89 -4.77
C SER A 84 3.68 8.70 -4.69
N PHE A 85 2.40 9.00 -4.93
CA PHE A 85 1.33 8.04 -5.11
C PHE A 85 1.05 7.93 -6.61
N TYR A 86 1.41 6.80 -7.20
CA TYR A 86 1.10 6.47 -8.58
C TYR A 86 -0.19 5.67 -8.63
N TYR A 87 -1.03 5.92 -9.62
CA TYR A 87 -2.30 5.21 -9.77
C TYR A 87 -2.65 4.94 -11.22
N ASN A 88 -3.21 3.76 -11.46
CA ASN A 88 -3.92 3.46 -12.70
C ASN A 88 -5.29 4.18 -12.68
N PRO A 89 -5.55 5.11 -13.63
CA PRO A 89 -6.82 5.84 -13.67
C PRO A 89 -8.04 4.91 -13.81
N GLU A 90 -7.97 3.86 -14.63
CA GLU A 90 -9.08 2.92 -14.83
C GLU A 90 -9.42 2.15 -13.56
N PHE A 91 -8.39 1.73 -12.83
CA PHE A 91 -8.55 1.10 -11.52
C PHE A 91 -9.26 2.05 -10.56
N ILE A 92 -8.76 3.29 -10.39
CA ILE A 92 -9.39 4.27 -9.48
C ILE A 92 -10.82 4.61 -9.90
N ASP A 93 -11.09 4.66 -11.20
CA ASP A 93 -12.43 4.98 -11.70
C ASP A 93 -13.45 3.92 -11.28
N SER A 94 -13.04 2.64 -11.28
CA SER A 94 -13.85 1.50 -10.84
C SER A 94 -14.14 1.47 -9.33
N LEU A 95 -13.37 2.19 -8.50
CA LEU A 95 -13.47 2.13 -7.05
C LEU A 95 -14.50 3.12 -6.48
N ASN A 96 -15.29 2.69 -5.49
CA ASN A 96 -16.11 3.64 -4.74
C ASN A 96 -15.25 4.52 -3.80
N ASN A 97 -15.85 5.57 -3.24
CA ASN A 97 -15.14 6.54 -2.42
C ASN A 97 -14.49 5.93 -1.15
N HIS A 98 -15.08 4.90 -0.54
CA HIS A 98 -14.47 4.22 0.61
C HIS A 98 -13.22 3.42 0.20
N GLN A 99 -13.27 2.78 -0.96
CA GLN A 99 -12.16 2.02 -1.52
C GLN A 99 -11.02 2.95 -1.96
N ILE A 100 -11.33 4.11 -2.55
CA ILE A 100 -10.32 5.13 -2.86
C ILE A 100 -9.60 5.59 -1.59
N LYS A 101 -10.34 5.86 -0.51
CA LYS A 101 -9.74 6.22 0.79
C LYS A 101 -8.84 5.08 1.31
N PHE A 102 -9.27 3.82 1.19
CA PHE A 102 -8.47 2.66 1.58
C PHE A 102 -7.12 2.64 0.85
N VAL A 103 -7.12 2.70 -0.48
CA VAL A 103 -5.91 2.65 -1.31
C VAL A 103 -4.97 3.82 -0.99
N LEU A 104 -5.51 5.05 -0.88
CA LEU A 104 -4.73 6.23 -0.52
C LEU A 104 -4.01 6.08 0.83
N ILE A 105 -4.71 5.57 1.85
CA ILE A 105 -4.11 5.39 3.17
C ILE A 105 -3.12 4.22 3.16
N HIS A 106 -3.42 3.15 2.43
CA HIS A 106 -2.56 1.98 2.31
C HIS A 106 -1.15 2.40 1.86
N GLU A 107 -1.02 3.05 0.70
CA GLU A 107 0.26 3.57 0.20
C GLU A 107 0.96 4.53 1.19
N ALA A 108 0.17 5.41 1.81
CA ALA A 108 0.69 6.36 2.80
C ALA A 108 1.23 5.66 4.06
N LEU A 109 0.66 4.50 4.43
CA LEU A 109 1.14 3.67 5.53
C LEU A 109 2.42 2.92 5.17
N HIS A 110 2.61 2.42 3.94
CA HIS A 110 3.90 1.86 3.51
C HIS A 110 5.03 2.88 3.69
N CYS A 111 4.75 4.15 3.38
CA CYS A 111 5.68 5.26 3.59
C CYS A 111 5.90 5.56 5.08
N ALA A 112 4.82 5.74 5.84
CA ALA A 112 4.89 6.13 7.25
C ALA A 112 5.51 5.06 8.15
N LEU A 113 5.30 3.79 7.82
CA LEU A 113 5.89 2.64 8.52
C LEU A 113 7.29 2.28 8.00
N THR A 114 7.79 3.04 7.03
CA THR A 114 9.10 2.90 6.39
C THR A 114 9.39 1.46 5.97
N HIS A 115 8.42 0.79 5.32
CA HIS A 115 8.55 -0.60 4.89
C HIS A 115 9.74 -0.81 3.95
N PHE A 116 10.00 0.17 3.08
CA PHE A 116 11.16 0.20 2.19
C PHE A 116 12.51 0.11 2.90
N ALA A 117 12.65 0.73 4.07
CA ALA A 117 13.91 0.73 4.82
C ALA A 117 14.07 -0.50 5.74
N ARG A 118 13.00 -1.29 5.90
CA ARG A 118 12.91 -2.39 6.89
C ARG A 118 13.02 -3.78 6.28
N ARG A 119 13.04 -3.89 4.94
CA ARG A 119 13.14 -5.17 4.22
C ARG A 119 14.39 -5.97 4.60
N GLY A 120 15.55 -5.32 4.60
CA GLY A 120 16.85 -5.99 4.80
C GLY A 120 17.10 -7.03 3.70
N ASN A 121 17.61 -8.21 4.08
CA ASN A 121 17.94 -9.28 3.14
C ASN A 121 16.76 -10.19 2.77
N ARG A 122 15.52 -9.77 3.06
CA ARG A 122 14.30 -10.55 2.79
C ARG A 122 13.93 -10.50 1.30
N THR A 123 13.31 -11.57 0.82
CA THR A 123 12.75 -11.66 -0.53
C THR A 123 11.69 -10.58 -0.72
N LYS A 124 11.82 -9.75 -1.75
CA LYS A 124 10.94 -8.60 -2.01
C LYS A 124 9.46 -8.99 -2.02
N HIS A 125 9.08 -9.93 -2.86
CA HIS A 125 7.68 -10.35 -3.00
C HIS A 125 7.05 -10.77 -1.65
N LYS A 126 7.74 -11.63 -0.89
CA LYS A 126 7.27 -12.08 0.43
C LYS A 126 7.25 -10.95 1.48
N TRP A 127 8.16 -10.00 1.37
CA TRP A 127 8.18 -8.81 2.23
C TRP A 127 6.99 -7.89 1.94
N ASP A 128 6.73 -7.62 0.67
CA ASP A 128 5.60 -6.82 0.21
C ASP A 128 4.28 -7.44 0.71
N LEU A 129 4.10 -8.75 0.56
CA LEU A 129 2.94 -9.46 1.14
C LEU A 129 2.84 -9.30 2.66
N ALA A 130 3.95 -9.42 3.39
CA ALA A 130 3.94 -9.25 4.85
C ALA A 130 3.55 -7.83 5.27
N CYS A 131 3.97 -6.82 4.50
CA CYS A 131 3.60 -5.43 4.69
C CYS A 131 2.10 -5.20 4.47
N ASP A 132 1.55 -5.71 3.36
CA ASP A 132 0.12 -5.62 3.05
C ASP A 132 -0.71 -6.31 4.12
N PHE A 133 -0.29 -7.51 4.54
CA PHE A 133 -0.98 -8.30 5.57
C PHE A 133 -0.96 -7.64 6.95
N ALA A 134 0.01 -6.74 7.22
CA ALA A 134 0.01 -5.91 8.43
C ALA A 134 -0.97 -4.72 8.31
N ILE A 135 -1.03 -4.08 7.13
CA ILE A 135 -1.82 -2.85 6.90
C ILE A 135 -3.30 -3.16 6.68
N ASN A 136 -3.63 -4.21 5.95
CA ASN A 136 -4.99 -4.51 5.52
C ASN A 136 -5.96 -4.71 6.70
N PRO A 137 -5.68 -5.58 7.69
CA PRO A 137 -6.54 -5.71 8.87
C PRO A 137 -6.64 -4.43 9.70
N LEU A 138 -5.57 -3.61 9.72
CA LEU A 138 -5.56 -2.33 10.42
C LEU A 138 -6.56 -1.34 9.81
N LEU A 139 -6.61 -1.24 8.48
CA LEU A 139 -7.53 -0.36 7.77
C LEU A 139 -8.99 -0.81 7.92
N VAL A 140 -9.24 -2.12 7.81
CA VAL A 140 -10.57 -2.70 8.01
C VAL A 140 -11.08 -2.42 9.42
N LYS A 141 -10.23 -2.59 10.44
CA LYS A 141 -10.56 -2.28 11.84
C LYS A 141 -10.92 -0.81 12.06
N GLU A 142 -10.38 0.10 11.25
CA GLU A 142 -10.64 1.54 11.30
C GLU A 142 -11.89 1.98 10.51
N GLY A 143 -12.61 1.02 9.92
CA GLY A 143 -13.86 1.25 9.18
C GLY A 143 -13.68 1.57 7.70
N PHE A 144 -12.49 1.32 7.13
CA PHE A 144 -12.26 1.44 5.70
C PHE A 144 -12.61 0.13 4.98
N HIS A 145 -13.12 0.25 3.76
CA HIS A 145 -13.53 -0.89 2.95
C HIS A 145 -12.50 -1.11 1.83
N PRO A 146 -11.89 -2.29 1.74
CA PRO A 146 -10.94 -2.58 0.68
C PRO A 146 -11.62 -2.71 -0.70
N PRO A 147 -10.88 -2.51 -1.79
CA PRO A 147 -11.23 -3.04 -3.11
C PRO A 147 -11.55 -4.54 -3.07
N ILE A 148 -12.23 -5.04 -4.12
CA ILE A 148 -12.43 -6.47 -4.28
C ILE A 148 -11.06 -7.16 -4.45
N ASP A 149 -10.95 -8.40 -3.97
CA ASP A 149 -9.74 -9.24 -4.06
C ASP A 149 -8.53 -8.82 -3.19
N VAL A 150 -8.68 -7.84 -2.30
CA VAL A 150 -7.63 -7.54 -1.31
C VAL A 150 -7.68 -8.55 -0.15
N PRO A 151 -6.61 -9.32 0.10
CA PRO A 151 -6.60 -10.33 1.15
C PRO A 151 -6.57 -9.71 2.54
N ILE A 152 -7.52 -10.12 3.39
CA ILE A 152 -7.60 -9.72 4.80
C ILE A 152 -7.47 -10.95 5.68
N PHE A 153 -6.33 -11.09 6.36
CA PHE A 153 -6.06 -12.22 7.26
C PHE A 153 -6.19 -11.78 8.73
N GLN A 154 -7.28 -12.17 9.37
CA GLN A 154 -7.56 -11.78 10.76
C GLN A 154 -6.49 -12.26 11.75
N GLN A 155 -5.82 -13.38 11.45
CA GLN A 155 -4.73 -13.92 12.26
C GLN A 155 -3.54 -12.95 12.39
N TYR A 156 -3.35 -12.04 11.43
CA TYR A 156 -2.27 -11.05 11.45
C TYR A 156 -2.68 -9.71 12.09
N SER A 157 -3.89 -9.61 12.63
CA SER A 157 -4.40 -8.38 13.23
C SER A 157 -3.52 -7.91 14.40
N GLY A 158 -2.84 -6.78 14.21
CA GLY A 158 -2.01 -6.12 15.23
C GLY A 158 -0.54 -6.54 15.22
N MET A 159 -0.15 -7.43 14.31
CA MET A 159 1.23 -7.82 14.09
C MET A 159 1.94 -6.84 13.16
N ILE A 160 3.27 -6.79 13.24
CA ILE A 160 4.12 -6.05 12.29
C ILE A 160 4.61 -6.95 11.16
N ALA A 161 5.03 -6.36 10.03
CA ALA A 161 5.51 -7.08 8.85
C ALA A 161 6.63 -8.10 9.18
N GLU A 162 7.56 -7.78 10.09
CA GLU A 162 8.63 -8.68 10.49
C GLU A 162 8.15 -9.91 11.25
N GLU A 163 7.03 -9.81 11.97
CA GLU A 163 6.40 -10.95 12.66
C GLU A 163 5.62 -11.82 11.68
N ILE A 164 5.00 -11.21 10.67
CA ILE A 164 4.20 -11.91 9.65
C ILE A 164 5.10 -12.62 8.62
N TYR A 165 6.19 -11.99 8.20
CA TYR A 165 7.09 -12.52 7.17
C TYR A 165 7.46 -13.99 7.36
N PRO A 166 7.94 -14.47 8.53
CA PRO A 166 8.28 -15.88 8.71
C PRO A 166 7.08 -16.83 8.66
N MET A 167 5.85 -16.33 8.77
CA MET A 167 4.61 -17.12 8.74
C MET A 167 4.07 -17.34 7.32
N ILE A 168 4.55 -16.57 6.34
CA ILE A 168 4.15 -16.70 4.94
C ILE A 168 4.90 -17.88 4.31
N ASP A 169 4.19 -18.76 3.61
CA ASP A 169 4.80 -19.83 2.80
C ASP A 169 5.46 -19.23 1.56
N ASP A 170 6.64 -19.73 1.19
CA ASP A 170 7.35 -19.30 -0.02
C ASP A 170 6.60 -19.67 -1.32
N ASN A 171 5.70 -20.67 -1.25
CA ASN A 171 4.85 -21.09 -2.38
C ASN A 171 3.47 -20.44 -2.38
N LEU A 172 3.24 -19.43 -1.54
CA LEU A 172 1.95 -18.76 -1.47
C LEU A 172 1.67 -18.01 -2.78
N ASN A 173 0.67 -18.46 -3.53
CA ASN A 173 0.22 -17.81 -4.76
C ASN A 173 -0.69 -16.62 -4.42
N GLN A 174 -0.09 -15.54 -3.91
CA GLN A 174 -0.75 -14.28 -3.57
C GLN A 174 0.09 -13.14 -4.14
N GLU A 175 -0.55 -12.11 -4.68
CA GLU A 175 0.13 -10.90 -5.14
C GLU A 175 -0.23 -9.73 -4.22
N PRO A 176 0.71 -8.80 -3.97
CA PRO A 176 0.39 -7.56 -3.27
C PRO A 176 -0.64 -6.75 -4.06
N MET A 177 -1.43 -5.94 -3.34
CA MET A 177 -2.44 -5.09 -3.99
C MET A 177 -1.78 -4.02 -4.86
N ASP A 178 -0.61 -3.54 -4.45
CA ASP A 178 0.13 -2.43 -5.03
C ASP A 178 1.51 -2.85 -5.55
N GLN A 179 2.14 -1.94 -6.29
CA GLN A 179 3.52 -2.11 -6.73
C GLN A 179 4.48 -1.22 -5.93
N HIS A 180 5.33 -1.87 -5.14
CA HIS A 180 6.41 -1.21 -4.39
C HIS A 180 7.62 -0.91 -5.28
N LEU A 181 7.87 0.37 -5.62
CA LEU A 181 8.89 0.80 -6.60
C LEU A 181 10.27 1.14 -6.01
N TYR A 182 10.42 1.10 -4.70
CA TYR A 182 11.62 1.63 -4.01
C TYR A 182 12.83 0.68 -3.95
N ASP A 183 12.73 -0.55 -4.48
CA ASP A 183 13.79 -1.55 -4.41
C ASP A 183 14.72 -1.61 -5.64
N ASP A 184 14.35 -0.97 -6.76
CA ASP A 184 15.07 -1.11 -8.03
C ASP A 184 16.39 -0.33 -8.10
N GLN A 185 16.78 0.39 -7.03
CA GLN A 185 18.03 1.17 -6.97
C GLN A 185 19.12 0.60 -6.03
N ALA A 186 18.92 -0.58 -5.45
CA ALA A 186 19.89 -1.17 -4.52
C ALA A 186 20.91 -2.10 -5.22
N ASN A 187 21.74 -1.56 -6.11
CA ASN A 187 22.98 -2.23 -6.55
C ASN A 187 23.95 -1.23 -7.22
N ASP A 188 24.78 -0.53 -6.42
CA ASP A 188 26.16 -0.22 -6.86
C ASP A 188 27.15 0.07 -5.71
N ASP A 189 26.72 0.33 -4.47
CA ASP A 189 27.65 0.73 -3.40
C ASP A 189 28.03 -0.37 -2.39
N SER A 190 28.00 -1.65 -2.79
CA SER A 190 28.42 -2.76 -1.91
C SER A 190 29.85 -3.24 -2.21
N LYS A 191 30.84 -2.38 -1.97
CA LYS A 191 32.20 -2.83 -1.61
C LYS A 191 32.74 -2.03 -0.44
N GLN A 192 33.20 -2.78 0.57
CA GLN A 192 33.95 -2.38 1.76
C GLN A 192 33.14 -1.84 2.95
N SER A 193 32.73 -2.76 3.81
CA SER A 193 33.03 -2.62 5.24
C SER A 193 33.11 -4.01 5.87
N ASP A 194 34.35 -4.48 5.99
CA ASP A 194 34.73 -5.59 6.89
C ASP A 194 34.93 -4.98 8.28
N GLY A 195 34.30 -5.58 9.30
CA GLY A 195 34.28 -5.01 10.65
C GLY A 195 33.57 -5.92 11.64
N GLY A 196 34.06 -7.13 11.80
CA GLY A 196 33.68 -8.01 12.91
C GLY A 196 34.10 -7.40 14.26
N MET A 197 33.14 -7.20 15.16
CA MET A 197 33.40 -6.73 16.53
C MET A 197 33.44 -7.94 17.47
N ARG A 198 34.61 -8.16 18.09
CA ARG A 198 34.77 -8.98 19.30
C ARG A 198 34.63 -8.05 20.50
N GLU A 199 33.75 -8.41 21.43
CA GLU A 199 33.60 -7.77 22.73
C GLU A 199 34.63 -8.35 23.70
N ASP A 200 35.51 -7.51 24.25
CA ASP A 200 36.20 -7.82 25.51
C ASP A 200 36.57 -6.53 26.25
N GLN A 201 35.95 -6.40 27.43
CA GLN A 201 36.43 -5.81 28.69
C GLN A 201 36.90 -4.34 28.70
N LEU A 202 36.29 -3.56 29.61
CA LEU A 202 37.01 -2.83 30.67
C LEU A 202 36.01 -2.26 31.71
N GLN A 203 36.23 -2.63 32.98
CA GLN A 203 35.60 -2.07 34.17
C GLN A 203 36.40 -0.84 34.68
N GLN A 204 35.70 -0.01 35.46
CA GLN A 204 36.16 0.95 36.50
C GLN A 204 36.21 2.45 36.15
N ASP A 205 35.30 3.17 36.81
CA ASP A 205 35.34 4.61 37.20
C ASP A 205 36.09 4.74 38.55
N PRO A 206 36.67 5.91 38.97
CA PRO A 206 35.94 7.18 39.12
C PRO A 206 36.68 8.54 38.85
N LYS A 207 35.84 9.59 38.71
CA LYS A 207 36.00 11.10 38.61
C LYS A 207 36.98 11.81 39.60
N PRO A 208 37.28 13.16 39.55
CA PRO A 208 36.56 14.30 38.89
C PRO A 208 37.36 15.50 38.24
N GLU A 209 36.60 16.36 37.54
CA GLU A 209 36.71 17.84 37.28
C GLU A 209 37.85 18.49 36.45
N SER A 210 37.50 19.09 35.29
CA SER A 210 37.53 20.56 35.05
C SER A 210 37.14 21.01 33.61
N LYS A 211 36.32 22.08 33.58
CA LYS A 211 35.95 23.10 32.56
C LYS A 211 36.24 22.96 31.04
N VAL A 212 35.12 23.05 30.30
CA VAL A 212 34.79 23.89 29.11
C VAL A 212 35.74 23.91 27.89
N ASN A 213 35.26 23.38 26.75
CA ASN A 213 35.17 24.16 25.50
C ASN A 213 34.25 23.50 24.43
N GLU A 214 33.54 24.35 23.70
CA GLU A 214 32.63 24.05 22.58
C GLU A 214 33.39 23.52 21.34
N GLY A 215 32.75 22.62 20.58
CA GLY A 215 33.31 22.16 19.31
C GLY A 215 32.59 20.98 18.66
N ASN A 216 31.38 21.22 18.15
CA ASN A 216 30.89 20.74 16.85
C ASN A 216 31.26 19.32 16.37
N GLN A 217 30.39 18.31 16.59
CA GLN A 217 30.19 17.21 15.64
C GLN A 217 28.73 16.73 15.67
N GLY A 218 28.01 17.04 14.58
CA GLY A 218 26.71 16.46 14.27
C GLY A 218 26.83 15.07 13.65
N ALA A 219 25.65 14.46 13.51
CA ALA A 219 25.36 13.23 12.77
C ALA A 219 25.84 11.92 13.42
N SER A 220 24.99 11.32 14.27
CA SER A 220 24.69 9.86 14.28
C SER A 220 23.82 9.46 15.49
N SER A 221 22.58 9.96 15.59
CA SER A 221 21.62 9.36 16.53
C SER A 221 20.14 9.49 16.16
N LEU A 222 19.80 10.29 15.14
CA LEU A 222 18.40 10.53 14.75
C LEU A 222 17.74 9.42 13.91
N ALA A 223 18.44 8.35 13.55
CA ALA A 223 17.87 7.29 12.69
C ALA A 223 17.05 6.23 13.47
N LYS A 224 17.13 6.19 14.80
CA LYS A 224 16.44 5.16 15.62
C LYS A 224 15.20 5.66 16.38
N GLN A 225 14.91 6.96 16.36
CA GLN A 225 13.78 7.58 17.08
C GLN A 225 12.46 7.81 16.32
N PRO A 226 12.35 7.78 14.97
CA PRO A 226 11.08 8.12 14.31
C PRO A 226 10.04 6.99 14.34
N LEU A 227 10.47 5.73 14.33
CA LEU A 227 9.58 4.55 14.22
C LEU A 227 8.68 4.34 15.44
N LEU A 228 9.24 4.39 16.64
CA LEU A 228 8.46 4.29 17.87
C LEU A 228 7.49 5.46 17.99
N CYS A 229 7.83 6.65 17.49
CA CYS A 229 6.96 7.81 17.54
C CYS A 229 5.81 7.72 16.54
N VAL A 230 6.04 7.23 15.31
CA VAL A 230 4.97 7.01 14.32
C VAL A 230 4.08 5.84 14.73
N LEU A 231 4.65 4.73 15.19
CA LEU A 231 3.88 3.61 15.74
C LEU A 231 3.15 3.99 17.03
N MET A 232 3.73 4.79 17.93
CA MET A 232 3.03 5.33 19.10
C MET A 232 1.95 6.32 18.69
N ARG A 233 2.17 7.18 17.69
CA ARG A 233 1.15 8.11 17.20
C ARG A 233 0.02 7.36 16.50
N LEU A 234 0.32 6.31 15.73
CA LEU A 234 -0.65 5.36 15.18
C LEU A 234 -1.39 4.66 16.30
N LYS A 235 -0.69 4.04 17.27
CA LYS A 235 -1.30 3.37 18.43
C LYS A 235 -2.16 4.31 19.27
N ASN A 236 -1.70 5.54 19.52
CA ASN A 236 -2.44 6.57 20.24
C ASN A 236 -3.63 7.08 19.43
N TRP A 237 -3.50 7.22 18.11
CA TRP A 237 -4.59 7.57 17.21
C TRP A 237 -5.65 6.44 17.17
N LEU A 238 -5.25 5.18 17.02
CA LEU A 238 -6.11 3.99 17.13
C LEU A 238 -6.79 3.90 18.50
N ALA A 239 -6.10 4.27 19.58
CA ALA A 239 -6.65 4.28 20.93
C ALA A 239 -7.64 5.44 21.16
N ASN A 240 -7.39 6.61 20.56
CA ASN A 240 -8.23 7.80 20.72
C ASN A 240 -9.48 7.77 19.83
N GLY A 241 -9.43 7.20 18.62
CA GLY A 241 -10.61 7.04 17.75
C GLY A 241 -11.74 6.22 18.40
N LYS A 242 -11.39 5.23 19.23
CA LYS A 242 -12.36 4.46 20.03
C LYS A 242 -13.10 5.31 21.06
N LYS A 243 -12.45 6.30 21.66
CA LYS A 243 -13.07 7.20 22.66
C LYS A 243 -14.09 8.13 21.99
N THR A 244 -13.78 8.63 20.80
CA THR A 244 -14.66 9.52 20.03
C THR A 244 -15.92 8.79 19.54
N LEU A 245 -15.77 7.54 19.08
CA LEU A 245 -16.92 6.70 18.69
C LEU A 245 -17.80 6.31 19.89
N LEU A 246 -17.21 6.00 21.05
CA LEU A 246 -17.99 5.75 22.27
C LEU A 246 -18.75 6.99 22.73
N GLN A 247 -18.11 8.16 22.68
CA GLN A 247 -18.74 9.44 23.02
C GLN A 247 -19.86 9.80 22.04
N ALA A 248 -19.66 9.59 20.73
CA ALA A 248 -20.69 9.79 19.72
C ALA A 248 -21.88 8.83 19.90
N ARG A 249 -21.62 7.55 20.20
CA ARG A 249 -22.68 6.56 20.50
C ARG A 249 -23.45 6.93 21.77
N ASN A 250 -22.76 7.40 22.81
CA ASN A 250 -23.39 7.85 24.05
C ASN A 250 -24.20 9.14 23.85
N LEU A 251 -23.76 10.06 22.99
CA LEU A 251 -24.56 11.23 22.61
C LEU A 251 -25.81 10.84 21.82
N HIS A 252 -25.68 9.92 20.86
CA HIS A 252 -26.80 9.42 20.08
C HIS A 252 -27.85 8.74 20.98
N ASN A 253 -27.42 7.84 21.88
CA ASN A 253 -28.32 7.19 22.84
C ASN A 253 -28.97 8.19 23.80
N LYS A 254 -28.26 9.25 24.21
CA LYS A 254 -28.84 10.33 25.01
C LYS A 254 -29.90 11.13 24.23
N GLN A 255 -29.67 11.40 22.94
CA GLN A 255 -30.65 12.08 22.09
C GLN A 255 -31.89 11.22 21.83
N VAL A 256 -31.71 9.92 21.57
CA VAL A 256 -32.82 8.97 21.39
C VAL A 256 -33.68 8.89 22.67
N ASN A 257 -33.06 8.73 23.84
CA ASN A 257 -33.78 8.74 25.12
C ASN A 257 -34.47 10.07 25.42
N LEU A 258 -33.91 11.21 24.99
CA LEU A 258 -34.54 12.52 25.16
C LEU A 258 -35.79 12.64 24.27
N MET A 259 -35.73 12.12 23.05
CA MET A 259 -36.87 12.11 22.12
C MET A 259 -37.98 11.17 22.60
N GLU A 260 -37.65 9.99 23.11
CA GLU A 260 -38.64 9.06 23.69
C GLU A 260 -39.33 9.62 24.94
N ASN A 261 -38.61 10.40 25.76
CA ASN A 261 -39.19 11.07 26.93
C ASN A 261 -40.03 12.31 26.59
N LEU A 262 -39.88 12.88 25.39
CA LEU A 262 -40.70 14.00 24.91
C LEU A 262 -41.96 13.53 24.16
N LEU A 263 -42.06 12.24 23.84
CA LEU A 263 -43.18 11.62 23.12
C LEU A 263 -44.13 10.81 24.03
N ASN A 264 -43.84 10.74 25.34
CA ASN A 264 -44.70 10.18 26.39
C ASN A 264 -45.17 11.29 27.33
#